data_AF-A0A7C2W1Y0-F1
#
_entry.id   AF-A0A7C2W1Y0-F1
#
_cell.length_a   1.000
_cell.length_b   1.000
_cell.length_c   1.000
_cell.angle_alpha   90.00
_cell.angle_beta   90.00
_cell.angle_gamma   90.00
#
_symmetry.space_group_name_H-M   'P 1'
#
loop_
_entity.id
_entity.type
_entity.pdbx_description
1 polymer ?
#
loop_
_entity_poly.entity_id
_entity_poly.type
_entity_poly.pdbx_seq_one_letter_code
_entity_poly.pdbx_strand_id
1 'polypeptide(L)'
;MNDLDARLAKLRQRKEEAQGAVADDLGKLAEGLAKARSELSGLEASRATLAKAIEAEGKRIAGLRRRVSLGVVLLALGALLALILIAGMASRMMSDARTEASRIRAENAQLIAEARSEGEAALQALSLRLASREAALSADIEAMGAELAQMGADRDAARADLERFAELKRQIGLELVPYRNSVVIVAPQGETITRWSAPGLSNLARYNGRMFRVVRAD
;
A
#
# COMPACT_ATOMS: atom_id res chain seq x y z
N MET A 1 -141.94 30.17 48.10
CA MET A 1 -140.59 30.01 47.52
C MET A 1 -139.59 30.47 48.54
N ASN A 2 -138.61 29.66 48.97
CA ASN A 2 -137.23 30.16 49.11
C ASN A 2 -136.22 29.18 49.74
N ASP A 3 -135.00 29.34 49.26
CA ASP A 3 -133.70 28.86 49.74
C ASP A 3 -133.35 27.39 49.49
N LEU A 4 -134.23 26.42 49.77
CA LEU A 4 -133.84 25.00 49.66
C LEU A 4 -133.65 24.51 48.21
N ASP A 5 -134.58 24.82 47.30
CA ASP A 5 -134.47 24.45 45.89
C ASP A 5 -133.36 25.22 45.15
N ALA A 6 -133.13 26.48 45.53
CA ALA A 6 -132.05 27.29 44.97
C ALA A 6 -130.67 26.79 45.41
N ARG A 7 -130.53 26.31 46.65
CA ARG A 7 -129.31 25.64 47.12
C ARG A 7 -129.09 24.28 46.46
N LEU A 8 -130.15 23.52 46.21
CA LEU A 8 -130.09 22.24 45.51
C LEU A 8 -129.69 22.41 44.03
N ALA A 9 -130.22 23.44 43.36
CA ALA A 9 -129.81 23.79 42.00
C ALA A 9 -128.35 24.26 41.94
N LYS A 10 -127.91 25.13 42.87
CA LYS A 10 -126.50 25.56 42.96
C LYS A 10 -125.55 24.40 43.30
N LEU A 11 -125.97 23.45 44.14
CA LEU A 11 -125.18 22.26 44.46
C LEU A 11 -125.06 21.31 43.27
N ARG A 12 -126.13 21.14 42.48
CA ARG A 12 -126.07 20.34 41.23
C ARG A 12 -125.19 21.00 40.18
N GLN A 13 -125.32 22.31 39.98
CA GLN A 13 -124.47 23.05 39.05
C GLN A 13 -122.99 23.00 39.46
N ARG A 14 -122.66 23.22 40.74
CA ARG A 14 -121.28 23.07 41.23
C ARG A 14 -120.75 21.65 41.09
N LYS A 15 -121.61 20.64 41.23
CA LYS A 15 -121.22 19.24 41.03
C LYS A 15 -120.91 18.96 39.57
N GLU A 16 -121.73 19.44 38.63
CA GLU A 16 -121.50 19.27 37.19
C GLU A 16 -120.28 20.05 36.71
N GLU A 17 -120.09 21.28 37.17
CA GLU A 17 -118.90 22.09 36.86
C GLU A 17 -117.62 21.46 37.45
N ALA A 18 -117.66 20.96 38.69
CA ALA A 18 -116.54 20.24 39.29
C ALA A 18 -116.25 18.92 38.58
N GLN A 19 -117.28 18.18 38.15
CA GLN A 19 -117.11 16.94 37.37
C GLN A 19 -116.54 17.20 35.97
N GLY A 20 -116.96 18.29 35.32
CA GLY A 20 -116.41 18.72 34.02
C GLY A 20 -114.94 19.14 34.13
N ALA A 21 -114.60 19.94 35.15
CA ALA A 21 -113.21 20.36 35.39
C ALA A 21 -112.29 19.17 35.73
N VAL A 22 -112.77 18.23 36.56
CA VAL A 22 -112.02 17.01 36.88
C VAL A 22 -111.86 16.11 35.64
N ALA A 23 -112.87 16.01 34.77
CA ALA A 23 -112.75 15.25 33.53
C ALA A 23 -111.76 15.89 32.55
N ASP A 24 -111.73 17.22 32.44
CA ASP A 24 -110.80 17.96 31.58
C ASP A 24 -109.36 17.86 32.09
N ASP A 25 -109.16 17.97 33.41
CA ASP A 25 -107.84 17.80 34.04
C ASP A 25 -107.33 16.35 33.91
N LEU A 26 -108.21 15.35 34.06
CA LEU A 26 -107.85 13.95 33.80
C LEU A 26 -107.53 13.69 32.33
N GLY A 27 -108.23 14.36 31.40
CA GLY A 27 -107.94 14.32 29.96
C GLY A 27 -106.55 14.86 29.65
N LYS A 28 -106.20 16.05 30.17
CA LYS A 28 -104.88 16.67 29.99
C LYS A 28 -103.76 15.84 30.61
N LEU A 29 -103.99 15.24 31.78
CA LEU A 29 -103.03 14.34 32.42
C LEU A 29 -102.83 13.06 31.59
N ALA A 30 -103.89 12.47 31.06
CA ALA A 30 -103.80 11.29 30.20
C ALA A 30 -103.03 11.58 28.90
N GLU A 31 -103.29 12.73 28.28
CA GLU A 31 -102.58 13.17 27.07
C GLU A 31 -101.09 13.47 27.36
N GLY A 32 -100.79 14.17 28.46
CA GLY A 32 -99.42 14.42 28.92
C GLY A 32 -98.66 13.13 29.22
N LEU A 33 -99.33 12.13 29.82
CA LEU A 33 -98.73 10.83 30.13
C LEU A 33 -98.53 9.99 28.86
N ALA A 34 -99.44 10.05 27.89
CA ALA A 34 -99.27 9.43 26.58
C ALA A 34 -98.08 10.04 25.81
N LYS A 35 -97.95 11.38 25.84
CA LYS A 35 -96.83 12.09 25.20
C LYS A 35 -95.49 11.75 25.87
N ALA A 36 -95.43 11.79 27.20
CA ALA A 36 -94.24 11.40 27.96
C ALA A 36 -93.83 9.95 27.70
N ARG A 37 -94.82 9.03 27.60
CA ARG A 37 -94.56 7.62 27.25
C ARG A 37 -94.04 7.46 25.83
N SER A 38 -94.56 8.23 24.87
CA SER A 38 -94.05 8.27 23.50
C SER A 38 -92.60 8.78 23.46
N GLU A 39 -92.30 9.89 24.15
CA GLU A 39 -90.95 10.44 24.22
C GLU A 39 -89.96 9.48 24.90
N LEU A 40 -90.38 8.80 25.98
CA LEU A 40 -89.59 7.77 26.65
C LEU A 40 -89.28 6.60 25.69
N SER A 41 -90.27 6.13 24.92
CA SER A 41 -90.05 5.07 23.94
C SER A 41 -89.11 5.49 22.81
N GLY A 42 -89.17 6.76 22.38
CA GLY A 42 -88.23 7.34 21.41
C GLY A 42 -86.81 7.45 21.97
N LEU A 43 -86.66 7.79 23.25
CA LEU A 43 -85.37 7.81 23.95
C LEU A 43 -84.79 6.41 24.13
N GLU A 44 -85.62 5.41 24.44
CA GLU A 44 -85.18 4.02 24.54
C GLU A 44 -84.72 3.47 23.19
N ALA A 45 -85.45 3.78 22.10
CA ALA A 45 -85.06 3.40 20.75
C ALA A 45 -83.73 4.05 20.33
N SER A 46 -83.55 5.35 20.61
CA SER A 46 -82.29 6.05 20.31
C SER A 46 -81.12 5.57 21.18
N ARG A 47 -81.36 5.20 22.44
CA ARG A 47 -80.36 4.55 23.30
C ARG A 47 -79.95 3.19 22.76
N ALA A 48 -80.89 2.39 22.26
CA ALA A 48 -80.61 1.09 21.68
C ALA A 48 -79.80 1.18 20.37
N THR A 49 -80.06 2.18 19.53
CA THR A 49 -79.28 2.40 18.30
C THR A 49 -77.87 2.90 18.60
N LEU A 50 -77.70 3.82 19.55
CA LEU A 50 -76.39 4.28 20.01
C LEU A 50 -75.57 3.14 20.62
N ALA A 51 -76.19 2.30 21.46
CA ALA A 51 -75.51 1.13 22.04
C ALA A 51 -74.97 0.17 20.96
N LYS A 52 -75.77 -0.11 19.92
CA LYS A 52 -75.34 -0.94 18.78
C LYS A 52 -74.22 -0.29 17.97
N ALA A 53 -74.28 1.03 17.76
CA ALA A 53 -73.22 1.77 17.06
C ALA A 53 -71.90 1.72 17.83
N ILE A 54 -71.93 1.95 19.14
CA ILE A 54 -70.75 1.87 20.02
C ILE A 54 -70.16 0.46 20.04
N GLU A 55 -70.99 -0.59 20.08
CA GLU A 55 -70.50 -1.98 20.03
C GLU A 55 -69.83 -2.30 18.69
N ALA A 56 -70.42 -1.86 17.57
CA ALA A 56 -69.87 -2.05 16.24
C ALA A 56 -68.53 -1.32 16.05
N GLU A 57 -68.43 -0.08 16.52
CA GLU A 57 -67.18 0.69 16.51
C GLU A 57 -66.13 0.09 17.44
N GLY A 58 -66.52 -0.36 18.63
CA GLY A 58 -65.64 -1.05 19.57
C GLY A 58 -64.99 -2.31 18.96
N LYS A 59 -65.77 -3.12 18.23
CA LYS A 59 -65.25 -4.29 17.50
C LYS A 59 -64.28 -3.90 16.38
N ARG A 60 -64.56 -2.82 15.63
CA ARG A 60 -63.66 -2.31 14.58
C ARG A 60 -62.34 -1.80 15.15
N ILE A 61 -62.39 -1.02 16.24
CA ILE A 61 -61.20 -0.50 16.92
C ILE A 61 -60.34 -1.64 17.46
N ALA A 62 -60.94 -2.66 18.08
CA ALA A 62 -60.23 -3.84 18.55
C ALA A 62 -59.55 -4.61 17.40
N GLY A 63 -60.25 -4.77 16.26
CA GLY A 63 -59.69 -5.39 15.06
C GLY A 63 -58.51 -4.61 14.46
N LEU A 64 -58.61 -3.28 14.41
CA LEU A 64 -57.54 -2.39 13.95
C LEU A 64 -56.33 -2.44 14.88
N ARG A 65 -56.53 -2.37 16.19
CA ARG A 65 -55.45 -2.48 17.20
C ARG A 65 -54.66 -3.78 17.04
N ARG A 66 -55.36 -4.91 16.83
CA ARG A 66 -54.72 -6.22 16.62
C ARG A 66 -53.89 -6.26 15.33
N ARG A 67 -54.36 -5.66 14.24
CA ARG A 67 -53.61 -5.59 12.97
C ARG A 67 -52.37 -4.71 13.09
N VAL A 68 -52.50 -3.56 13.75
CA VAL A 68 -51.36 -2.65 13.99
C VAL A 68 -50.31 -3.32 14.87
N SER A 69 -50.70 -3.98 15.96
CA SER A 69 -49.74 -4.66 16.83
C SER A 69 -49.03 -5.81 16.12
N LEU A 70 -49.75 -6.64 15.35
CA LEU A 70 -49.15 -7.68 14.50
C LEU A 70 -48.19 -7.08 13.47
N GLY A 71 -48.56 -5.99 12.80
CA GLY A 71 -47.70 -5.31 11.83
C GLY A 71 -46.41 -4.78 12.44
N VAL A 72 -46.48 -4.14 13.61
CA VAL A 72 -45.30 -3.65 14.34
C VAL A 72 -44.39 -4.80 14.77
N VAL A 73 -44.96 -5.90 15.28
CA VAL A 73 -44.18 -7.09 15.66
C VAL A 73 -43.48 -7.71 14.46
N LEU A 74 -44.18 -7.84 13.31
CA LEU A 74 -43.58 -8.37 12.09
C LEU A 74 -42.47 -7.46 11.54
N LEU A 75 -42.64 -6.13 11.60
CA LEU A 75 -41.59 -5.18 11.25
C LEU A 75 -40.37 -5.31 12.16
N ALA A 76 -40.57 -5.41 13.47
CA ALA A 76 -39.49 -5.59 14.43
C ALA A 76 -38.73 -6.90 14.20
N LEU A 77 -39.45 -8.00 13.95
CA LEU A 77 -38.86 -9.29 13.61
C LEU A 77 -38.09 -9.24 12.29
N GLY A 78 -38.64 -8.58 11.26
CA GLY A 78 -37.96 -8.39 9.98
C GLY A 78 -36.67 -7.58 10.11
N ALA A 79 -36.70 -6.49 10.89
CA ALA A 79 -35.52 -5.68 11.17
C ALA A 79 -34.45 -6.48 11.95
N LEU A 80 -34.86 -7.26 12.95
CA LEU A 80 -33.94 -8.11 13.71
C LEU A 80 -33.30 -9.18 12.81
N LEU A 81 -34.08 -9.83 11.95
CA LEU A 81 -33.56 -10.81 10.99
C LEU A 81 -32.53 -10.18 10.04
N ALA A 82 -32.84 -8.98 9.52
CA ALA A 82 -31.91 -8.24 8.66
C ALA A 82 -30.59 -7.93 9.37
N LEU A 83 -30.64 -7.48 10.63
CA LEU A 83 -29.43 -7.23 11.43
C LEU A 83 -28.59 -8.50 11.63
N ILE A 84 -29.21 -9.63 11.92
CA ILE A 84 -28.52 -10.92 12.08
C ILE A 84 -27.83 -11.32 10.77
N LEU A 85 -28.52 -11.20 9.63
CA LEU A 85 -27.96 -11.53 8.32
C LEU A 85 -26.77 -10.63 7.98
N ILE A 86 -26.89 -9.31 8.20
CA ILE A 86 -25.81 -8.35 7.95
C ILE A 86 -24.59 -8.66 8.84
N ALA A 87 -24.81 -8.90 10.14
CA ALA A 87 -23.73 -9.26 11.06
C ALA A 87 -23.03 -10.57 10.66
N GLY A 88 -23.81 -11.56 10.19
CA GLY A 88 -23.28 -12.82 9.68
C GLY A 88 -22.41 -12.66 8.43
N MET A 89 -22.87 -11.86 7.46
CA MET A 89 -22.09 -11.56 6.24
C MET A 89 -20.82 -10.76 6.57
N ALA A 90 -20.91 -9.74 7.42
CA ALA A 90 -19.76 -8.94 7.84
C ALA A 90 -18.69 -9.79 8.53
N SER A 91 -19.11 -10.74 9.38
CA SER A 91 -18.18 -11.65 10.08
C SER A 91 -17.43 -12.56 9.11
N ARG A 92 -18.12 -13.11 8.09
CA ARG A 92 -17.48 -13.94 7.05
C ARG A 92 -16.53 -13.13 6.17
N MET A 93 -16.95 -11.95 5.72
CA MET A 93 -16.05 -11.06 4.97
C MET A 93 -14.80 -10.71 5.77
N MET A 94 -14.94 -10.47 7.07
CA MET A 94 -13.80 -10.17 7.94
C MET A 94 -12.89 -11.40 8.16
N SER A 95 -13.44 -12.61 8.26
CA SER A 95 -12.60 -13.83 8.33
C SER A 95 -11.85 -14.05 7.03
N ASP A 96 -12.50 -13.89 5.89
CA ASP A 96 -11.88 -14.09 4.58
C ASP A 96 -10.79 -13.05 4.33
N ALA A 97 -11.04 -11.79 4.67
CA ALA A 97 -10.03 -10.73 4.61
C ALA A 97 -8.84 -10.98 5.54
N ARG A 98 -9.06 -11.53 6.74
CA ARG A 98 -7.97 -11.89 7.66
C ARG A 98 -7.14 -13.06 7.13
N THR A 99 -7.80 -14.10 6.62
CA THR A 99 -7.12 -15.26 6.02
C THR A 99 -6.30 -14.81 4.82
N GLU A 100 -6.87 -13.99 3.93
CA GLU A 100 -6.17 -13.48 2.76
C GLU A 100 -5.00 -12.56 3.15
N ALA A 101 -5.18 -11.65 4.11
CA ALA A 101 -4.10 -10.83 4.62
C ALA A 101 -2.97 -11.67 5.27
N SER A 102 -3.31 -12.77 5.96
CA SER A 102 -2.32 -13.68 6.53
C SER A 102 -1.55 -14.44 5.45
N ARG A 103 -2.24 -14.87 4.39
CA ARG A 103 -1.66 -15.52 3.22
C ARG A 103 -0.69 -14.59 2.50
N ILE A 104 -1.12 -13.37 2.19
CA ILE A 104 -0.28 -12.35 1.55
C ILE A 104 0.96 -12.04 2.42
N ARG A 105 0.81 -11.94 3.75
CA ARG A 105 1.97 -11.72 4.64
C ARG A 105 2.93 -12.90 4.62
N ALA A 106 2.44 -14.14 4.60
CA ALA A 106 3.27 -15.33 4.53
C ALA A 106 4.01 -15.41 3.19
N GLU A 107 3.31 -15.20 2.07
CA GLU A 107 3.89 -15.16 0.72
C GLU A 107 4.94 -14.04 0.61
N ASN A 108 4.64 -12.83 1.08
CA ASN A 108 5.59 -11.72 1.08
C ASN A 108 6.81 -11.99 1.98
N ALA A 109 6.61 -12.59 3.16
CA ALA A 109 7.73 -12.93 4.05
C ALA A 109 8.67 -13.95 3.38
N GLN A 110 8.12 -14.91 2.64
CA GLN A 110 8.90 -15.89 1.89
C GLN A 110 9.67 -15.22 0.75
N LEU A 111 9.02 -14.38 -0.07
CA LEU A 111 9.67 -13.64 -1.16
C LEU A 111 10.79 -12.72 -0.65
N ILE A 112 10.59 -12.06 0.50
CA ILE A 112 11.62 -11.22 1.13
C ILE A 112 12.79 -12.08 1.61
N ALA A 113 12.53 -13.26 2.19
CA ALA A 113 13.59 -14.16 2.66
C ALA A 113 14.42 -14.70 1.48
N GLU A 114 13.77 -15.07 0.38
CA GLU A 114 14.43 -15.53 -0.85
C GLU A 114 15.28 -14.41 -1.46
N ALA A 115 14.71 -13.22 -1.65
CA ALA A 115 15.45 -12.07 -2.17
C ALA A 115 16.64 -11.67 -1.28
N ARG A 116 16.52 -11.81 0.05
CA ARG A 116 17.64 -11.59 0.97
C ARG A 116 18.73 -12.65 0.78
N SER A 117 18.36 -13.92 0.69
CA SER A 117 19.32 -15.01 0.46
C SER A 117 20.06 -14.84 -0.87
N GLU A 118 19.35 -14.48 -1.94
CA GLU A 118 19.96 -14.19 -3.24
C GLU A 118 20.89 -12.98 -3.17
N GLY A 119 20.46 -11.92 -2.49
CA GLY A 119 21.26 -10.71 -2.27
C GLY A 119 22.55 -11.00 -1.48
N GLU A 120 22.46 -11.78 -0.41
CA GLU A 120 23.62 -12.19 0.41
C GLU A 120 24.60 -13.06 -0.41
N ALA A 121 24.09 -14.01 -1.20
CA ALA A 121 24.92 -14.82 -2.09
C ALA A 121 25.62 -13.98 -3.16
N ALA A 122 24.92 -13.01 -3.75
CA ALA A 122 25.50 -12.09 -4.74
C ALA A 122 26.59 -11.19 -4.12
N LEU A 123 26.37 -10.69 -2.90
CA LEU A 123 27.38 -9.91 -2.17
C LEU A 123 28.62 -10.74 -1.83
N GLN A 124 28.43 -12.00 -1.43
CA GLN A 124 29.55 -12.91 -1.15
C GLN A 124 30.33 -13.26 -2.42
N ALA A 125 29.66 -13.47 -3.55
CA ALA A 125 30.32 -13.67 -4.83
C ALA A 125 31.10 -12.43 -5.27
N LEU A 126 30.55 -11.23 -5.05
CA LEU A 126 31.24 -9.97 -5.35
C LEU A 126 32.47 -9.77 -4.47
N SER A 127 32.38 -10.05 -3.17
CA SER A 127 33.51 -9.90 -2.25
C SER A 127 34.65 -10.86 -2.59
N LEU A 128 34.35 -12.11 -2.92
CA LEU A 128 35.34 -13.07 -3.41
C LEU A 128 36.01 -12.60 -4.71
N ARG A 129 35.22 -12.06 -5.66
CA ARG A 129 35.76 -11.53 -6.91
C ARG A 129 36.67 -10.31 -6.66
N LEU A 130 36.29 -9.41 -5.75
CA LEU A 130 37.11 -8.26 -5.38
C LEU A 130 38.42 -8.70 -4.72
N ALA A 131 38.37 -9.59 -3.73
CA ALA A 131 39.56 -10.13 -3.09
C ALA A 131 40.51 -10.81 -4.10
N SER A 132 39.96 -11.58 -5.04
CA SER A 132 40.78 -12.22 -6.09
C SER A 132 41.45 -11.19 -7.01
N ARG A 133 40.74 -10.10 -7.33
CA ARG A 133 41.26 -9.02 -8.18
C ARG A 133 42.31 -8.18 -7.45
N GLU A 134 42.10 -7.89 -6.17
CA GLU A 134 43.09 -7.20 -5.33
C GLU A 134 44.37 -8.01 -5.21
N ALA A 135 44.27 -9.33 -4.98
CA ALA A 135 45.44 -10.21 -4.94
C ALA A 135 46.20 -10.23 -6.27
N ALA A 136 45.48 -10.35 -7.40
CA ALA A 136 46.08 -10.31 -8.73
C ALA A 136 46.78 -8.96 -9.01
N LEU A 137 46.13 -7.84 -8.70
CA LEU A 137 46.71 -6.51 -8.87
C LEU A 137 47.94 -6.29 -7.99
N SER A 138 47.93 -6.79 -6.75
CA SER A 138 49.09 -6.72 -5.86
C SER A 138 50.28 -7.48 -6.44
N ALA A 139 50.04 -8.69 -6.97
CA ALA A 139 51.09 -9.47 -7.63
C ALA A 139 51.63 -8.79 -8.89
N ASP A 140 50.77 -8.17 -9.69
CA ASP A 140 51.19 -7.40 -10.87
C ASP A 140 52.03 -6.18 -10.48
N ILE A 141 51.67 -5.48 -9.40
CA ILE A 141 52.45 -4.33 -8.88
C ILE A 141 53.83 -4.79 -8.37
N GLU A 142 53.90 -5.92 -7.66
CA GLU A 142 55.17 -6.49 -7.21
C GLU A 142 56.06 -6.90 -8.39
N ALA A 143 55.48 -7.53 -9.42
CA ALA A 143 56.20 -7.90 -10.64
C ALA A 143 56.74 -6.67 -11.37
N MET A 144 55.91 -5.64 -11.58
CA MET A 144 56.35 -4.36 -12.17
C MET A 144 57.45 -3.68 -11.34
N GLY A 145 57.36 -3.74 -10.00
CA GLY A 145 58.39 -3.22 -9.11
C GLY A 145 59.73 -3.96 -9.28
N ALA A 146 59.70 -5.28 -9.43
CA ALA A 146 60.89 -6.09 -9.68
C ALA A 146 61.50 -5.79 -11.07
N GLU A 147 60.68 -5.65 -12.10
CA GLU A 147 61.12 -5.27 -13.45
C GLU A 147 61.77 -3.88 -13.47
N LEU A 148 61.19 -2.91 -12.75
CA LEU A 148 61.77 -1.57 -12.62
C LEU A 148 63.10 -1.57 -11.87
N ALA A 149 63.22 -2.37 -10.81
CA ALA A 149 64.48 -2.54 -10.09
C ALA A 149 65.57 -3.14 -10.99
N GLN A 150 65.22 -4.16 -11.79
CA GLN A 150 66.14 -4.77 -12.75
C GLN A 150 66.57 -3.78 -13.84
N MET A 151 65.63 -3.04 -14.43
CA MET A 151 65.96 -1.99 -15.41
C MET A 151 66.87 -0.91 -14.81
N GLY A 152 66.67 -0.56 -13.54
CA GLY A 152 67.55 0.34 -12.80
C GLY A 152 68.98 -0.22 -12.69
N ALA A 153 69.11 -1.49 -12.31
CA ALA A 153 70.41 -2.17 -12.21
C ALA A 153 71.10 -2.27 -13.58
N ASP A 154 70.38 -2.62 -14.63
CA ASP A 154 70.90 -2.72 -16.00
C ASP A 154 71.39 -1.36 -16.51
N ARG A 155 70.63 -0.28 -16.23
CA ARG A 155 71.02 1.09 -16.55
C ARG A 155 72.31 1.49 -15.83
N ASP A 156 72.40 1.19 -14.53
CA ASP A 156 73.56 1.56 -13.72
C ASP A 156 74.81 0.76 -14.13
N ALA A 157 74.64 -0.51 -14.47
CA ALA A 157 75.69 -1.35 -15.06
C ALA A 157 76.17 -0.79 -16.41
N ALA A 158 75.25 -0.47 -17.32
CA ALA A 158 75.58 0.14 -18.61
C ALA A 158 76.28 1.49 -18.45
N ARG A 159 75.87 2.30 -17.47
CA ARG A 159 76.54 3.56 -17.14
C ARG A 159 77.97 3.32 -16.65
N ALA A 160 78.19 2.37 -15.76
CA ALA A 160 79.52 2.01 -15.28
C ALA A 160 80.42 1.48 -16.42
N ASP A 161 79.87 0.70 -17.34
CA ASP A 161 80.58 0.26 -18.56
C ASP A 161 81.00 1.43 -19.45
N LEU A 162 80.10 2.40 -19.66
CA LEU A 162 80.39 3.60 -20.43
C LEU A 162 81.44 4.48 -19.76
N GLU A 163 81.40 4.63 -18.43
CA GLU A 163 82.39 5.38 -17.66
C GLU A 163 83.77 4.69 -17.73
N ARG A 164 83.83 3.36 -17.59
CA ARG A 164 85.05 2.58 -17.78
C ARG A 164 85.61 2.72 -19.19
N PHE A 165 84.74 2.65 -20.20
CA PHE A 165 85.13 2.83 -21.59
C PHE A 165 85.69 4.24 -21.85
N ALA A 166 85.05 5.28 -21.31
CA ALA A 166 85.53 6.65 -21.42
C ALA A 166 86.90 6.84 -20.78
N GLU A 167 87.14 6.22 -19.63
CA GLU A 167 88.44 6.24 -18.94
C GLU A 167 89.53 5.51 -19.75
N LEU A 168 89.25 4.29 -20.23
CA LEU A 168 90.15 3.52 -21.10
C LEU A 168 90.50 4.31 -22.37
N LYS A 169 89.48 4.91 -23.01
CA LYS A 169 89.65 5.77 -24.18
C LYS A 169 90.62 6.91 -23.88
N ARG A 170 90.48 7.58 -22.74
CA ARG A 170 91.36 8.68 -22.30
C ARG A 170 92.80 8.20 -22.07
N GLN A 171 92.98 7.06 -21.42
CA GLN A 171 94.32 6.51 -21.12
C GLN A 171 95.09 6.09 -22.38
N ILE A 172 94.39 5.51 -23.37
CA ILE A 172 94.99 5.07 -24.63
C ILE A 172 95.13 6.25 -25.63
N GLY A 173 94.50 7.39 -25.35
CA GLY A 173 94.50 8.56 -26.25
C GLY A 173 93.66 8.36 -27.51
N LEU A 174 92.67 7.46 -27.47
CA LEU A 174 91.76 7.21 -28.59
C LEU A 174 90.70 8.30 -28.67
N GLU A 175 90.36 8.75 -29.87
CA GLU A 175 89.24 9.66 -30.12
C GLU A 175 88.14 8.96 -30.91
N LEU A 176 86.88 9.31 -30.61
CA LEU A 176 85.72 8.85 -31.36
C LEU A 176 85.13 10.07 -32.05
N VAL A 177 85.16 10.07 -33.38
CA VAL A 177 84.73 11.22 -34.18
C VAL A 177 83.56 10.81 -35.09
N PRO A 178 82.46 11.56 -35.09
CA PRO A 178 81.37 11.31 -36.02
C PRO A 178 81.82 11.64 -37.46
N TYR A 179 81.58 10.71 -38.38
CA TYR A 179 81.88 10.84 -39.80
C TYR A 179 80.83 10.14 -40.66
N ARG A 180 80.15 10.90 -41.53
CA ARG A 180 79.21 10.40 -42.55
C ARG A 180 78.26 9.30 -42.02
N ASN A 181 77.51 9.63 -40.98
CA ASN A 181 76.54 8.74 -40.29
C ASN A 181 77.15 7.54 -39.54
N SER A 182 78.45 7.56 -39.23
CA SER A 182 79.12 6.53 -38.44
C SER A 182 80.09 7.15 -37.43
N VAL A 183 80.46 6.42 -36.38
CA VAL A 183 81.51 6.82 -35.45
C VAL A 183 82.80 6.12 -35.83
N VAL A 184 83.89 6.87 -36.00
CA VAL A 184 85.21 6.34 -36.36
C VAL A 184 86.17 6.48 -35.18
N ILE A 185 86.99 5.46 -34.95
CA ILE A 185 88.04 5.42 -33.92
C ILE A 185 89.33 6.01 -34.51
N VAL A 186 89.89 7.01 -33.85
CA VAL A 186 91.18 7.65 -34.20
C VAL A 186 92.19 7.33 -33.10
N ALA A 187 93.38 6.86 -33.48
CA ALA A 187 94.46 6.53 -32.54
C ALA A 187 95.62 7.53 -32.62
N PRO A 188 96.41 7.68 -31.53
CA PRO A 188 97.60 8.51 -31.52
C PRO A 188 98.63 8.10 -32.59
N GLN A 189 99.41 9.08 -33.06
CA GLN A 189 100.40 8.87 -34.10
C GLN A 189 101.53 7.95 -33.60
N GLY A 190 101.76 6.83 -34.30
CA GLY A 190 102.77 5.82 -33.94
C GLY A 190 102.20 4.55 -33.29
N GLU A 191 100.94 4.59 -32.84
CA GLU A 191 100.22 3.43 -32.29
C GLU A 191 99.49 2.67 -33.39
N THR A 192 99.54 1.33 -33.35
CA THR A 192 98.87 0.47 -34.32
C THR A 192 97.74 -0.29 -33.63
N ILE A 193 96.48 0.01 -33.99
CA ILE A 193 95.34 -0.77 -33.50
C ILE A 193 95.39 -2.16 -34.15
N THR A 194 95.74 -3.17 -33.37
CA THR A 194 95.67 -4.58 -33.78
C THR A 194 94.25 -5.10 -33.64
N ARG A 195 93.85 -5.98 -34.56
CA ARG A 195 92.50 -6.55 -34.60
C ARG A 195 92.27 -7.46 -33.41
N TRP A 196 91.33 -7.11 -32.54
CA TRP A 196 90.73 -8.05 -31.61
C TRP A 196 89.44 -8.62 -32.22
N SER A 197 89.34 -9.95 -32.35
CA SER A 197 88.12 -10.61 -32.83
C SER A 197 87.38 -11.27 -31.67
N ALA A 198 86.22 -10.75 -31.32
CA ALA A 198 85.21 -11.52 -30.59
C ALA A 198 84.36 -12.30 -31.61
N PRO A 199 83.93 -13.54 -31.32
CA PRO A 199 83.06 -14.30 -32.22
C PRO A 199 81.77 -13.52 -32.52
N GLY A 200 81.52 -13.19 -33.79
CA GLY A 200 80.24 -12.60 -34.25
C GLY A 200 80.24 -11.10 -34.62
N LEU A 201 81.36 -10.37 -34.50
CA LEU A 201 81.44 -8.96 -34.94
C LEU A 201 82.23 -8.81 -36.25
N SER A 202 81.70 -8.00 -37.19
CA SER A 202 82.14 -7.93 -38.59
C SER A 202 83.49 -7.22 -38.82
N ASN A 203 84.14 -7.60 -39.92
CA ASN A 203 85.56 -7.37 -40.22
C ASN A 203 85.89 -5.97 -40.80
N LEU A 204 85.55 -4.87 -40.12
CA LEU A 204 85.90 -3.53 -40.61
C LEU A 204 86.52 -2.65 -39.52
N ALA A 205 87.78 -2.25 -39.73
CA ALA A 205 88.42 -1.13 -39.05
C ALA A 205 88.90 -0.11 -40.09
N ARG A 206 88.75 1.18 -39.80
CA ARG A 206 89.19 2.30 -40.66
C ARG A 206 90.20 3.14 -39.88
N TYR A 207 91.34 3.45 -40.51
CA TYR A 207 92.41 4.27 -39.92
C TYR A 207 92.61 5.53 -40.78
N ASN A 208 92.55 6.72 -40.17
CA ASN A 208 92.79 8.03 -40.82
C ASN A 208 92.12 8.20 -42.20
N GLY A 209 90.84 7.83 -42.31
CA GLY A 209 90.04 8.03 -43.52
C GLY A 209 90.38 7.13 -44.72
N ARG A 210 91.28 6.15 -44.56
CA ARG A 210 91.61 5.17 -45.62
C ARG A 210 91.05 3.79 -45.26
N MET A 211 90.41 3.14 -46.23
CA MET A 211 89.97 1.75 -46.10
C MET A 211 91.15 0.82 -46.40
N PHE A 212 91.47 -0.07 -45.46
CA PHE A 212 92.50 -1.09 -45.65
C PHE A 212 91.86 -2.46 -45.71
N ARG A 213 92.29 -3.30 -46.67
CA ARG A 213 91.94 -4.72 -46.71
C ARG A 213 92.90 -5.45 -45.78
N VAL A 214 92.38 -6.05 -44.71
CA VAL A 214 93.21 -6.75 -43.72
C VAL A 214 93.65 -8.08 -44.32
N VAL A 215 94.94 -8.21 -44.61
CA VAL A 215 95.57 -9.47 -45.03
C VAL A 215 96.21 -10.12 -43.80
N ARG A 216 96.01 -11.43 -43.64
CA ARG A 216 96.63 -12.25 -42.59
C ARG A 216 98.13 -12.34 -42.91
N ALA A 217 98.99 -11.99 -41.95
CA ALA A 217 100.39 -12.44 -42.01
C ALA A 217 100.44 -13.80 -41.32
N ASP A 218 101.13 -14.75 -41.94
CA ASP A 218 101.45 -16.06 -41.36
C ASP A 218 102.39 -15.92 -40.16
#